data_AF-A0A9D7WKU6-F1
#
_entry.id   AF-A0A9D7WKU6-F1
#
_cell.length_a   1.000
_cell.length_b   1.000
_cell.length_c   1.000
_cell.angle_alpha   90.00
_cell.angle_beta   90.00
_cell.angle_gamma   90.00
#
_symmetry.space_group_name_H-M   'P 1'
#
loop_
_entity.id
_entity.type
_entity.pdbx_description
1 polymer ?
#
loop_
_entity_poly.entity_id
_entity_poly.type
_entity_poly.pdbx_seq_one_letter_code
_entity_poly.pdbx_strand_id
1 'polypeptide(L)'
;MYPLLRLIRVVITSQFQEKLSFDTEYTDSVNLIVLPQDIDPFMELNNGRYVTLLDLGRFSLGAKVNMGSFLKRNNWSLTIVGTYNEYRHRLRLFQRFILKTKIIGYDENWFYFFQKAERKGKTHMASVVKFAYTSKKGLVLPKEVISAMGIKYNPNKLPLWIKELTEHQLFKK
;
A
#
# COMPACT_ATOMS: atom_id res chain seq x y z
N MET A 1 1.47 18.16 5.94
CA MET A 1 2.13 18.24 4.61
C MET A 1 2.61 16.86 4.15
N TYR A 2 2.42 16.52 2.88
CA TYR A 2 2.81 15.24 2.29
C TYR A 2 4.32 15.19 2.00
N PRO A 3 5.02 14.05 2.21
CA PRO A 3 6.48 13.97 2.10
C PRO A 3 6.98 13.84 0.64
N LEU A 4 6.73 14.85 -0.19
CA LEU A 4 7.00 14.82 -1.64
C LEU A 4 8.45 14.48 -2.00
N LEU A 5 9.44 15.04 -1.31
CA LEU A 5 10.86 14.74 -1.56
C LEU A 5 11.19 13.25 -1.32
N ARG A 6 10.57 12.64 -0.29
CA ARG A 6 10.73 11.22 0.01
C ARG A 6 10.02 10.37 -1.04
N LEU A 7 8.84 10.79 -1.49
CA LEU A 7 8.13 10.14 -2.57
C LEU A 7 8.96 10.11 -3.85
N ILE A 8 9.46 11.27 -4.29
CA ILE A 8 10.30 11.38 -5.50
C ILE A 8 11.51 10.45 -5.38
N ARG A 9 12.23 10.51 -4.27
CA ARG A 9 13.38 9.62 -4.02
C ARG A 9 12.99 8.14 -4.12
N VAL A 10 11.91 7.73 -3.47
CA VAL A 10 11.46 6.33 -3.44
C VAL A 10 11.06 5.86 -4.84
N VAL A 11 10.30 6.66 -5.58
CA VAL A 11 9.88 6.30 -6.95
C VAL A 11 11.08 6.19 -7.87
N ILE A 12 11.97 7.19 -7.89
CA ILE A 12 13.16 7.18 -8.75
C ILE A 12 14.03 5.96 -8.43
N THR A 13 14.36 5.75 -7.15
CA THR A 13 15.20 4.60 -6.75
C THR A 13 14.56 3.25 -7.10
N SER A 14 13.23 3.13 -6.98
CA SER A 14 12.49 1.91 -7.32
C SER A 14 12.39 1.65 -8.82
N GLN A 15 12.44 2.71 -9.65
CA GLN A 15 12.44 2.57 -11.10
C GLN A 15 13.73 1.92 -11.63
N PHE A 16 14.85 2.09 -10.92
CA PHE A 16 16.14 1.49 -11.25
C PHE A 16 16.39 0.12 -10.59
N GLN A 17 15.42 -0.38 -9.83
CA GLN A 17 15.47 -1.74 -9.26
C GLN A 17 14.83 -2.76 -10.20
N GLU A 18 15.06 -4.05 -9.91
CA GLU A 18 14.48 -5.15 -10.67
C GLU A 18 12.96 -5.01 -10.79
N LYS A 19 12.47 -5.17 -12.03
CA LYS A 19 11.04 -5.08 -12.33
C LYS A 19 10.36 -6.36 -11.91
N LEU A 20 9.21 -6.20 -11.29
CA LEU A 20 8.44 -7.31 -10.74
C LEU A 20 7.24 -7.59 -11.65
N SER A 21 6.92 -8.86 -11.82
CA SER A 21 5.63 -9.23 -12.38
C SER A 21 4.54 -9.04 -11.32
N PHE A 22 3.33 -8.71 -11.76
CA PHE A 22 2.21 -8.41 -10.86
C PHE A 22 1.73 -9.64 -10.08
N ASP A 23 1.93 -10.84 -10.63
CA ASP A 23 1.51 -12.12 -10.09
C ASP A 23 2.52 -12.74 -9.10
N THR A 24 3.70 -12.14 -8.95
CA THR A 24 4.71 -12.65 -8.02
C THR A 24 4.30 -12.35 -6.57
N GLU A 25 4.44 -13.35 -5.69
CA GLU A 25 4.26 -13.20 -4.24
C GLU A 25 5.40 -12.41 -3.56
N TYR A 26 5.76 -11.27 -4.13
CA TYR A 26 6.87 -10.45 -3.67
C TYR A 26 6.45 -9.48 -2.56
N THR A 27 7.33 -9.27 -1.60
CA THR A 27 7.19 -8.21 -0.58
C THR A 27 8.25 -7.15 -0.82
N ASP A 28 7.82 -5.97 -1.22
CA ASP A 28 8.69 -4.82 -1.40
C ASP A 28 9.13 -4.22 -0.06
N SER A 29 10.37 -3.72 0.00
CA SER A 29 10.97 -3.17 1.22
C SER A 29 11.61 -1.81 0.96
N VAL A 30 11.14 -0.79 1.68
CA VAL A 30 11.66 0.58 1.60
C VAL A 30 12.27 0.99 2.95
N ASN A 31 13.54 1.37 2.94
CA ASN A 31 14.22 1.88 4.12
C ASN A 31 13.84 3.35 4.37
N LEU A 32 13.34 3.65 5.57
CA LEU A 32 12.92 4.97 5.99
C LEU A 32 13.55 5.36 7.33
N ILE A 33 13.52 6.65 7.62
CA ILE A 33 13.91 7.24 8.91
C ILE A 33 12.79 8.15 9.38
N VAL A 34 12.57 8.21 10.69
CA VAL A 34 11.66 9.20 11.30
C VAL A 34 12.34 10.56 11.33
N LEU A 35 11.72 11.54 10.69
CA LEU A 35 12.23 12.91 10.59
C LEU A 35 11.46 13.86 11.54
N PRO A 36 11.97 15.08 11.83
CA PRO A 36 11.30 16.01 12.73
C PRO A 36 9.84 16.30 12.36
N GLN A 37 9.52 16.43 11.07
CA GLN A 37 8.16 16.69 10.58
C GLN A 37 7.20 15.49 10.68
N ASP A 38 7.71 14.33 11.09
CA ASP A 38 6.93 13.12 11.27
C ASP A 38 6.43 12.96 12.73
N ILE A 39 7.00 13.74 13.65
CA ILE A 39 6.76 13.63 15.08
C ILE A 39 5.53 14.43 15.53
N ASP A 40 4.81 13.92 16.51
CA ASP A 40 3.71 14.60 17.20
C ASP A 40 4.15 15.20 18.56
N PRO A 41 3.26 15.91 19.30
CA PRO A 41 3.60 16.48 20.60
C PRO A 41 4.06 15.47 21.68
N PHE A 42 3.84 14.17 21.47
CA PHE A 42 4.29 13.11 22.38
C PHE A 42 5.70 12.60 22.05
N MET A 43 6.42 13.28 21.15
CA MET A 43 7.78 12.92 20.72
C MET A 43 7.88 11.56 20.02
N GLU A 44 6.78 11.16 19.38
CA GLU A 44 6.63 9.88 18.69
C GLU A 44 6.14 10.09 17.26
N LEU A 45 6.37 9.09 16.41
CA LEU A 45 5.87 9.10 15.04
C LEU A 45 4.34 9.20 15.08
N ASN A 46 3.81 10.29 14.53
CA ASN A 46 2.39 10.56 14.52
C ASN A 46 1.60 9.40 13.88
N ASN A 47 0.48 9.00 14.51
CA ASN A 47 -0.34 7.87 14.04
C ASN A 47 -0.83 8.03 12.59
N GLY A 48 -1.24 9.25 12.20
CA GLY A 48 -1.63 9.56 10.82
C GLY A 48 -0.43 9.59 9.87
N ARG A 49 0.75 9.96 10.39
CA ARG A 49 2.00 9.91 9.61
C ARG A 49 2.38 8.50 9.23
N TYR A 50 2.13 7.48 10.05
CA TYR A 50 2.31 6.09 9.64
C TYR A 50 1.60 5.81 8.31
N VAL A 51 0.31 6.14 8.22
CA VAL A 51 -0.52 5.92 7.02
C VAL A 51 0.02 6.68 5.82
N THR A 52 0.46 7.93 6.00
CA THR A 52 1.12 8.68 4.91
C THR A 52 2.43 8.03 4.45
N LEU A 53 3.21 7.47 5.38
CA LEU A 53 4.47 6.80 5.02
C LEU A 53 4.22 5.44 4.34
N LEU A 54 3.09 4.77 4.64
CA LEU A 54 2.65 3.58 3.91
C LEU A 54 2.47 3.86 2.41
N ASP A 55 2.03 5.06 2.02
CA ASP A 55 1.90 5.43 0.60
C ASP A 55 3.24 5.26 -0.13
N LEU A 56 4.36 5.61 0.50
CA LEU A 56 5.69 5.49 -0.11
C LEU A 56 6.00 4.06 -0.54
N GLY A 57 5.64 3.08 0.28
CA GLY A 57 5.80 1.66 -0.06
C GLY A 57 4.90 1.22 -1.23
N ARG A 58 3.68 1.74 -1.31
CA ARG A 58 2.77 1.47 -2.43
C ARG A 58 3.27 2.10 -3.73
N PHE A 59 3.82 3.31 -3.68
CA PHE A 59 4.46 3.95 -4.83
C PHE A 59 5.74 3.25 -5.27
N SER A 60 6.56 2.76 -4.33
CA SER A 60 7.73 1.92 -4.60
C SER A 60 7.34 0.65 -5.37
N LEU A 61 6.41 -0.14 -4.81
CA LEU A 61 5.91 -1.35 -5.45
C LEU A 61 5.28 -1.05 -6.81
N GLY A 62 4.46 0.01 -6.90
CA GLY A 62 3.85 0.46 -8.15
C GLY A 62 4.86 0.81 -9.24
N ALA A 63 6.00 1.40 -8.88
CA ALA A 63 7.08 1.70 -9.81
C ALA A 63 7.80 0.44 -10.33
N LYS A 64 7.88 -0.62 -9.51
CA LYS A 64 8.50 -1.90 -9.88
C LYS A 64 7.62 -2.74 -10.80
N VAL A 65 6.31 -2.68 -10.65
CA VAL A 65 5.33 -3.39 -11.51
C VAL A 65 4.81 -2.53 -12.68
N ASN A 66 5.43 -1.37 -12.93
CA ASN A 66 5.03 -0.41 -13.98
C ASN A 66 3.55 0.03 -13.91
N MET A 67 3.00 0.13 -12.70
CA MET A 67 1.60 0.50 -12.44
C MET A 67 1.24 1.87 -13.02
N GLY A 68 2.16 2.84 -12.98
CA GLY A 68 1.93 4.18 -13.52
C GLY A 68 1.60 4.18 -15.01
N SER A 69 2.35 3.40 -15.81
CA SER A 69 2.08 3.23 -17.24
C SER A 69 0.76 2.50 -17.49
N PHE A 70 0.46 1.49 -16.68
CA PHE A 70 -0.82 0.78 -16.75
C PHE A 70 -2.02 1.69 -16.47
N LEU A 71 -1.97 2.48 -15.39
CA LEU A 71 -3.00 3.44 -15.04
C LEU A 71 -3.19 4.49 -16.14
N LYS A 72 -2.09 5.05 -16.67
CA LYS A 72 -2.12 6.04 -17.74
C LYS A 72 -2.77 5.50 -19.02
N ARG A 73 -2.39 4.30 -19.46
CA ARG A 73 -2.96 3.68 -20.68
C ARG A 73 -4.46 3.44 -20.58
N ASN A 74 -4.96 3.10 -19.39
CA ASN A 74 -6.38 2.83 -19.16
C ASN A 74 -7.18 4.07 -18.74
N ASN A 75 -6.53 5.23 -18.58
CA ASN A 75 -7.14 6.44 -17.98
C ASN A 75 -7.76 6.16 -16.59
N TRP A 76 -7.05 5.36 -15.79
CA TRP A 76 -7.46 4.97 -14.45
C TRP A 76 -6.64 5.68 -13.38
N SER A 77 -7.19 5.70 -12.16
CA SER A 77 -6.57 6.17 -10.93
C SER A 77 -6.82 5.18 -9.80
N LEU A 78 -6.22 5.41 -8.64
CA LEU A 78 -6.40 4.58 -7.45
C LEU A 78 -7.06 5.40 -6.35
N THR A 79 -7.93 4.76 -5.58
CA THR A 79 -8.53 5.35 -4.38
C THR A 79 -8.48 4.37 -3.22
N ILE A 80 -8.32 4.89 -2.00
CA ILE A 80 -8.35 4.11 -0.77
C ILE A 80 -9.79 4.05 -0.28
N VAL A 81 -10.26 2.85 -0.02
CA VAL A 81 -11.64 2.55 0.39
C VAL A 81 -11.70 2.35 1.90
N GLY A 82 -10.63 1.79 2.48
CA GLY A 82 -10.53 1.61 3.91
C GLY A 82 -9.13 1.14 4.31
N THR A 83 -8.79 1.37 5.57
CA THR A 83 -7.56 0.84 6.17
C THR A 83 -7.88 0.28 7.53
N TYR A 84 -7.36 -0.90 7.83
CA TYR A 84 -7.34 -1.44 9.18
C TYR A 84 -5.90 -1.37 9.69
N ASN A 85 -5.68 -0.64 10.79
CA ASN A 85 -4.35 -0.30 11.29
C ASN A 85 -4.18 -0.83 12.72
N GLU A 86 -3.11 -1.58 12.94
CA GLU A 86 -2.70 -2.00 14.27
C GLU A 86 -1.36 -1.37 14.64
N TYR A 87 -1.32 -0.77 15.83
CA TYR A 87 -0.14 -0.12 16.38
C TYR A 87 0.35 -0.91 17.58
N ARG A 88 1.64 -1.31 17.57
CA ARG A 88 2.22 -2.16 18.62
C ARG A 88 3.38 -1.50 19.36
N HIS A 89 4.29 -0.85 18.62
CA HIS A 89 5.47 -0.23 19.20
C HIS A 89 5.72 1.15 18.61
N ARG A 90 6.09 2.10 19.48
CA ARG A 90 6.35 3.49 19.13
C ARG A 90 7.67 3.63 18.38
N LEU A 91 7.68 4.45 17.32
CA LEU A 91 8.90 4.91 16.65
C LEU A 91 9.20 6.35 17.08
N ARG A 92 10.46 6.65 17.35
CA ARG A 92 10.93 7.98 17.79
C ARG A 92 11.83 8.63 16.75
N LEU A 93 12.10 9.91 16.96
CA LEU A 93 12.94 10.73 16.09
C LEU A 93 14.27 10.04 15.73
N PHE A 94 14.65 10.14 14.46
CA PHE A 94 15.86 9.55 13.86
C PHE A 94 15.98 8.02 13.91
N GLN A 95 14.93 7.33 14.35
CA GLN A 95 14.91 5.87 14.24
C GLN A 95 14.68 5.46 12.79
N ARG A 96 15.58 4.60 12.30
CA ARG A 96 15.41 3.91 11.01
C ARG A 96 14.46 2.72 11.17
N PHE A 97 13.65 2.49 10.15
CA PHE A 97 12.74 1.36 10.06
C PHE A 97 12.57 0.95 8.59
N ILE A 98 12.07 -0.27 8.38
CA ILE A 98 11.80 -0.84 7.07
C ILE A 98 10.30 -0.86 6.88
N LEU A 99 9.83 -0.29 5.78
CA LEU A 99 8.46 -0.42 5.34
C LEU A 99 8.36 -1.59 4.38
N LYS A 100 7.62 -2.62 4.75
CA LYS A 100 7.30 -3.78 3.91
C LYS A 100 5.92 -3.63 3.29
N THR A 101 5.79 -3.89 1.99
CA THR A 101 4.53 -3.75 1.23
C THR A 101 4.34 -4.94 0.29
N LYS A 102 3.20 -5.62 0.39
CA LYS A 102 2.82 -6.74 -0.49
C LYS A 102 1.38 -6.56 -0.96
N ILE A 103 1.10 -6.90 -2.21
CA ILE A 103 -0.28 -7.09 -2.70
C ILE A 103 -0.74 -8.47 -2.20
N ILE A 104 -1.83 -8.52 -1.45
CA ILE A 104 -2.38 -9.77 -0.94
C ILE A 104 -3.25 -10.44 -1.99
N GLY A 105 -3.98 -9.63 -2.76
CA GLY A 105 -4.91 -10.09 -3.76
C GLY A 105 -6.11 -9.16 -3.88
N TYR A 106 -7.22 -9.72 -4.36
CA TYR A 106 -8.46 -9.00 -4.62
C TYR A 106 -9.65 -9.94 -4.43
N ASP A 107 -10.81 -9.37 -4.10
CA ASP A 107 -12.11 -10.04 -4.12
C ASP A 107 -12.90 -9.60 -5.37
N GLU A 108 -14.23 -9.74 -5.32
CA GLU A 108 -15.11 -9.32 -6.42
C GLU A 108 -15.20 -7.79 -6.60
N ASN A 109 -14.85 -7.02 -5.57
CA ASN A 109 -15.11 -5.59 -5.46
C ASN A 109 -13.84 -4.76 -5.24
N TRP A 110 -12.83 -5.29 -4.56
CA TRP A 110 -11.71 -4.54 -3.98
C TRP A 110 -10.38 -5.26 -4.10
N PHE A 111 -9.30 -4.47 -4.06
CA PHE A 111 -7.93 -4.94 -3.94
C PHE A 111 -7.37 -4.67 -2.55
N TYR A 112 -6.36 -5.47 -2.16
CA TYR A 112 -5.80 -5.43 -0.81
C TYR A 112 -4.27 -5.40 -0.82
N PHE A 113 -3.70 -4.43 -0.11
CA PHE A 113 -2.29 -4.47 0.31
C PHE A 113 -2.18 -4.89 1.76
N PHE A 114 -1.08 -5.59 2.07
CA PHE A 114 -0.58 -5.74 3.42
C PHE A 114 0.70 -4.93 3.58
N GLN A 115 0.78 -4.13 4.65
CA GLN A 115 1.96 -3.33 4.93
C GLN A 115 2.39 -3.45 6.38
N LYS A 116 3.71 -3.40 6.60
CA LYS A 116 4.31 -3.43 7.94
C LYS A 116 5.43 -2.40 8.06
N ALA A 117 5.46 -1.70 9.18
CA ALA A 117 6.65 -0.96 9.62
C ALA A 117 7.43 -1.84 10.62
N GLU A 118 8.64 -2.24 10.25
CA GLU A 118 9.49 -3.11 11.05
C GLU A 118 10.80 -2.42 11.45
N ARG A 119 11.25 -2.65 12.69
CA ARG A 119 12.55 -2.20 13.16
C ARG A 119 13.11 -3.21 14.14
N LYS A 120 14.39 -3.57 13.97
CA LYS A 120 15.11 -4.53 14.83
C LYS A 120 14.31 -5.84 15.03
N GLY A 121 13.75 -6.39 13.95
CA GLY A 121 12.97 -7.63 13.97
C GLY A 121 11.58 -7.53 14.62
N LYS A 122 11.14 -6.34 15.04
CA LYS A 122 9.82 -6.13 15.66
C LYS A 122 8.90 -5.38 14.71
N THR A 123 7.62 -5.78 14.65
CA THR A 123 6.58 -5.02 13.95
C THR A 123 6.09 -3.89 14.85
N HIS A 124 6.25 -2.66 14.38
CA HIS A 124 5.81 -1.45 15.07
C HIS A 124 4.38 -1.07 14.71
N MET A 125 4.02 -1.24 13.44
CA MET A 125 2.69 -1.00 12.90
C MET A 125 2.43 -1.97 11.75
N ALA A 126 1.20 -2.46 11.63
CA ALA A 126 0.73 -3.24 10.51
C ALA A 126 -0.57 -2.66 9.96
N SER A 127 -0.78 -2.80 8.65
CA SER A 127 -1.97 -2.27 7.98
C SER A 127 -2.45 -3.21 6.88
N VAL A 128 -3.77 -3.40 6.84
CA VAL A 128 -4.47 -3.88 5.65
C VAL A 128 -5.09 -2.67 4.97
N VAL A 129 -4.70 -2.44 3.72
CA VAL A 129 -5.18 -1.31 2.92
C VAL A 129 -6.08 -1.84 1.81
N LYS A 130 -7.35 -1.48 1.89
CA LYS A 130 -8.38 -1.79 0.89
C LYS A 130 -8.46 -0.64 -0.10
N PHE A 131 -8.36 -0.95 -1.39
CA PHE A 131 -8.34 0.05 -2.45
C PHE A 131 -9.10 -0.38 -3.70
N ALA A 132 -9.40 0.59 -4.56
CA ALA A 132 -10.07 0.38 -5.83
C ALA A 132 -9.39 1.15 -6.95
N TYR A 133 -9.62 0.69 -8.17
CA TYR A 133 -9.33 1.46 -9.38
C TYR A 133 -10.53 2.34 -9.70
N THR A 134 -10.27 3.53 -10.23
CA THR A 134 -11.31 4.49 -10.64
C THR A 134 -11.05 4.96 -12.05
N SER A 135 -12.11 5.29 -12.77
CA SER A 135 -12.09 5.96 -14.06
C SER A 135 -12.98 7.21 -14.00
N LYS A 136 -13.04 7.98 -15.08
CA LYS A 136 -14.01 9.10 -15.21
C LYS A 136 -15.48 8.65 -15.07
N LYS A 137 -15.77 7.36 -15.25
CA LYS A 137 -17.12 6.78 -15.14
C LYS A 137 -17.42 6.19 -13.75
N GLY A 138 -16.47 6.22 -12.82
CA GLY A 138 -16.63 5.68 -11.47
C GLY A 138 -15.67 4.54 -11.15
N LEU A 139 -16.06 3.65 -10.23
CA LEU A 139 -15.27 2.50 -9.80
C LEU A 139 -15.06 1.51 -10.95
N VAL A 140 -13.87 0.93 -11.01
CA VAL A 140 -13.49 -0.14 -11.95
C VAL A 140 -13.32 -1.42 -11.14
N LEU A 141 -14.10 -2.46 -11.47
CA LEU A 141 -14.11 -3.70 -10.71
C LEU A 141 -12.83 -4.52 -10.91
N PRO A 142 -12.40 -5.32 -9.91
CA PRO A 142 -11.24 -6.20 -10.03
C PRO A 142 -11.26 -7.10 -11.27
N LYS A 143 -12.43 -7.60 -11.68
CA LYS A 143 -12.58 -8.40 -12.90
C LYS A 143 -12.08 -7.67 -14.14
N GLU A 144 -12.45 -6.39 -14.30
CA GLU A 144 -12.04 -5.56 -15.43
C GLU A 144 -10.54 -5.26 -15.37
N VAL A 145 -10.03 -4.90 -14.20
CA VAL A 145 -8.61 -4.59 -13.98
C VAL A 145 -7.73 -5.80 -14.29
N ILE A 146 -8.07 -6.97 -13.76
CA ILE A 146 -7.30 -8.20 -13.94
C ILE A 146 -7.34 -8.66 -15.40
N SER A 147 -8.48 -8.53 -16.06
CA SER A 147 -8.60 -8.76 -17.50
C SER A 147 -7.70 -7.81 -18.31
N ALA A 148 -7.66 -6.52 -17.95
CA ALA A 148 -6.80 -5.54 -18.59
C ALA A 148 -5.30 -5.78 -18.35
N MET A 149 -4.96 -6.49 -17.27
CA MET A 149 -3.59 -6.96 -17.01
C MET A 149 -3.24 -8.24 -17.79
N GLY A 150 -4.20 -8.87 -18.48
CA GLY A 150 -3.98 -10.14 -19.18
C GLY A 150 -3.85 -11.35 -18.25
N ILE A 151 -4.31 -11.22 -17.00
CA ILE A 151 -4.21 -12.27 -15.98
C ILE A 151 -5.57 -13.00 -15.86
N LYS A 152 -5.53 -14.31 -15.59
CA LYS A 152 -6.75 -15.08 -15.33
C LYS A 152 -7.42 -14.62 -14.03
N TYR A 153 -8.66 -14.15 -14.14
CA TYR A 153 -9.47 -13.72 -12.99
C TYR A 153 -9.71 -14.88 -12.02
N ASN A 154 -9.33 -14.69 -10.76
CA ASN A 154 -9.55 -15.64 -9.68
C ASN A 154 -9.68 -14.91 -8.32
N PRO A 155 -10.91 -14.49 -7.93
CA PRO A 155 -11.15 -13.73 -6.70
C PRO A 155 -11.07 -14.59 -5.42
N ASN A 156 -10.97 -15.91 -5.56
CA ASN A 156 -10.98 -16.84 -4.43
C ASN A 156 -9.59 -17.09 -3.82
N LYS A 157 -8.58 -16.29 -4.19
CA LYS A 157 -7.21 -16.42 -3.69
C LYS A 157 -6.91 -15.61 -2.43
N LEU A 158 -7.86 -14.83 -1.91
CA LEU A 158 -7.63 -14.07 -0.68
C LEU A 158 -7.61 -14.96 0.57
N PRO A 159 -6.64 -14.76 1.48
CA PRO A 159 -6.63 -15.43 2.78
C PRO A 159 -7.91 -15.18 3.58
N LEU A 160 -8.38 -16.19 4.31
CA LEU A 160 -9.63 -16.13 5.07
C LEU A 160 -9.66 -14.94 6.06
N TRP A 161 -8.57 -14.73 6.79
CA TRP A 161 -8.47 -13.64 7.78
C TRP A 161 -8.65 -12.24 7.17
N ILE A 162 -8.34 -12.04 5.88
CA ILE A 162 -8.61 -10.76 5.19
C ILE A 162 -10.11 -10.60 4.91
N LYS A 163 -10.78 -11.69 4.50
CA LYS A 163 -12.22 -11.67 4.28
C LYS A 163 -12.93 -11.33 5.59
N GLU A 164 -12.66 -12.08 6.66
CA GLU A 164 -13.21 -11.86 7.99
C GLU A 164 -12.97 -10.42 8.49
N LEU A 165 -11.74 -9.91 8.32
CA LEU A 165 -11.40 -8.55 8.75
C LEU A 165 -12.19 -7.46 7.99
N THR A 166 -12.56 -7.71 6.74
CA THR A 166 -13.15 -6.71 5.83
C THR A 166 -14.64 -6.93 5.57
N GLU A 167 -15.22 -7.97 6.16
CA GLU A 167 -16.67 -8.24 6.18
C GLU A 167 -17.45 -7.09 6.81
N HIS A 168 -16.89 -6.47 7.84
CA HIS A 168 -17.53 -5.36 8.54
C HIS A 168 -17.20 -4.02 7.86
N GLN A 169 -18.19 -3.45 7.18
CA GLN A 169 -18.12 -2.09 6.62
C GLN A 169 -18.84 -1.10 7.52
N LEU A 170 -18.14 -0.02 7.89
CA LEU A 170 -18.72 1.08 8.67
C LEU A 170 -19.79 1.84 7.90
N PHE A 171 -19.59 1.99 6.59
CA PHE A 171 -20.56 2.57 5.68
C PHE A 171 -21.29 1.43 4.96
N LYS A 172 -22.58 1.26 5.24
CA LYS A 172 -23.47 0.47 4.40
C LYS A 172 -23.90 1.34 3.22
N LYS A 173 -23.94 0.76 2.03
CA LYS A 173 -24.61 1.37 0.88
C LYS A 173 -26.11 1.38 1.10
#